data_AF-A0A7S4RQZ6-F1
#
_entry.id   AF-A0A7S4RQZ6-F1
#
_cell.length_a   1.000
_cell.length_b   1.000
_cell.length_c   1.000
_cell.angle_alpha   90.00
_cell.angle_beta   90.00
_cell.angle_gamma   90.00
#
_symmetry.space_group_name_H-M   'P 1'
#
loop_
_entity.id
_entity.type
_entity.pdbx_description
1 polymer ?
#
loop_
_entity_poly.entity_id
_entity_poly.type
_entity_poly.pdbx_seq_one_letter_code
_entity_poly.pdbx_strand_id
1 'polypeptide(L)'
;QMVELKEEDQASCLSLFWQLCFNLMGSLKSTVEPGSKAMHEKEVVFDNPSRADFVVVKTVMSSLFGRYEQGARLAIEKGDQQYLKMKGGPIYALLFMFHGCLCLYAMARTNKTKKRKHMAQAKRIHRELTNFLRNKNPNVLHYVSLLNAEKAALAQKKNQDVKKLYNDAITMSARGGYAHDAALAQERFADYLLNIAGDLQEARYHIEGAIQRYTNWGAMGIVEHLHNKYQDVLTGSSTD
;
A
#
# COMPACT_ATOMS: atom_id res chain seq x y z
N GLN A 1 -33.48 -15.76 9.98
CA GLN A 1 -32.68 -15.98 8.76
C GLN A 1 -32.20 -14.70 8.06
N MET A 2 -33.02 -13.89 7.40
CA MET A 2 -32.53 -12.67 6.69
C MET A 2 -31.97 -11.57 7.60
N VAL A 3 -32.44 -11.50 8.86
CA VAL A 3 -31.93 -10.56 9.88
C VAL A 3 -30.63 -11.08 10.48
N GLU A 4 -30.57 -12.36 10.86
CA GLU A 4 -29.34 -13.02 11.35
C GLU A 4 -28.21 -12.99 10.33
N LEU A 5 -28.48 -13.24 9.03
CA LEU A 5 -27.48 -13.12 7.96
C LEU A 5 -26.94 -11.68 7.82
N LYS A 6 -27.77 -10.67 8.06
CA LYS A 6 -27.33 -9.25 8.05
C LYS A 6 -26.49 -8.90 9.28
N GLU A 7 -26.80 -9.48 10.43
CA GLU A 7 -26.05 -9.29 11.68
C GLU A 7 -24.68 -9.99 11.60
N GLU A 8 -24.62 -11.20 11.06
CA GLU A 8 -23.37 -11.92 10.75
C GLU A 8 -22.51 -11.15 9.73
N ASP A 9 -23.14 -10.53 8.73
CA ASP A 9 -22.47 -9.74 7.71
C ASP A 9 -21.86 -8.43 8.26
N GLN A 10 -22.52 -7.81 9.23
CA GLN A 10 -22.04 -6.61 9.92
C GLN A 10 -20.92 -6.97 10.91
N ALA A 11 -21.07 -8.06 11.67
CA ALA A 11 -20.05 -8.56 12.58
C ALA A 11 -18.74 -8.91 11.85
N SER A 12 -18.84 -9.52 10.65
CA SER A 12 -17.69 -9.84 9.80
C SER A 12 -16.96 -8.61 9.24
N CYS A 13 -17.70 -7.53 9.00
CA CYS A 13 -17.12 -6.26 8.55
C CYS A 13 -16.39 -5.55 9.71
N LEU A 14 -17.01 -5.52 10.88
CA LEU A 14 -16.44 -4.95 12.11
C LEU A 14 -15.17 -5.70 12.53
N SER A 15 -15.15 -7.04 12.46
CA SER A 15 -13.96 -7.83 12.79
C SER A 15 -12.78 -7.54 11.84
N LEU A 16 -13.06 -7.33 10.55
CA LEU A 16 -12.04 -6.91 9.56
C LEU A 16 -11.46 -5.54 9.90
N PHE A 17 -12.30 -4.54 10.19
CA PHE A 17 -11.85 -3.21 10.59
C PHE A 17 -11.07 -3.26 11.91
N TRP A 18 -11.53 -4.05 12.86
CA TRP A 18 -10.86 -4.24 14.14
C TRP A 18 -9.48 -4.87 13.97
N GLN A 19 -9.37 -5.90 13.12
CA GLN A 19 -8.09 -6.52 12.78
C GLN A 19 -7.15 -5.55 12.05
N LEU A 20 -7.68 -4.72 11.14
CA LEU A 20 -6.92 -3.65 10.49
C LEU A 20 -6.33 -2.70 11.53
N CYS A 21 -7.15 -2.22 12.47
CA CYS A 21 -6.71 -1.37 13.56
C CYS A 21 -5.61 -2.04 14.39
N PHE A 22 -5.77 -3.31 14.79
CA PHE A 22 -4.73 -4.01 15.55
C PHE A 22 -3.42 -4.17 14.81
N ASN A 23 -3.47 -4.54 13.53
CA ASN A 23 -2.28 -4.66 12.71
C ASN A 23 -1.56 -3.31 12.57
N LEU A 24 -2.32 -2.21 12.41
CA LEU A 24 -1.76 -0.86 12.34
C LEU A 24 -1.18 -0.43 13.70
N MET A 25 -1.86 -0.69 14.82
CA MET A 25 -1.41 -0.28 16.16
C MET A 25 -0.24 -1.14 16.71
N GLY A 26 0.10 -2.26 16.08
CA GLY A 26 1.14 -3.17 16.58
C GLY A 26 0.74 -3.91 17.86
N SER A 27 -0.52 -3.83 18.30
CA SER A 27 -0.99 -4.35 19.59
C SER A 27 -1.17 -5.87 19.64
N LEU A 28 -0.82 -6.61 18.59
CA LEU A 28 -0.88 -8.08 18.59
C LEU A 28 0.17 -8.76 19.47
N LYS A 29 1.12 -8.00 20.06
CA LYS A 29 2.19 -8.56 20.90
C LYS A 29 1.94 -8.55 22.41
N SER A 30 0.88 -7.94 22.93
CA SER A 30 0.58 -8.03 24.37
C SER A 30 -0.88 -7.75 24.67
N THR A 31 -1.46 -8.54 25.57
CA THR A 31 -2.83 -8.44 26.12
C THR A 31 -3.97 -8.73 25.15
N VAL A 32 -4.17 -10.02 24.88
CA VAL A 32 -5.47 -10.58 24.50
C VAL A 32 -5.85 -11.52 25.64
N GLU A 33 -6.83 -11.12 26.45
CA GLU A 33 -7.36 -11.95 27.53
C GLU A 33 -7.88 -13.29 26.96
N PRO A 34 -7.76 -14.41 27.71
CA PRO A 34 -8.31 -15.70 27.30
C PRO A 34 -9.82 -15.56 27.10
N GLY A 35 -10.26 -15.53 25.84
CA GLY A 35 -11.68 -15.38 25.46
C GLY A 35 -11.99 -14.20 24.55
N SER A 36 -11.07 -13.26 24.35
CA SER A 36 -11.23 -12.22 23.33
C SER A 36 -10.91 -12.81 21.94
N LYS A 37 -11.87 -12.71 21.01
CA LYS A 37 -11.73 -13.12 19.59
C LYS A 37 -10.76 -12.20 18.83
N ALA A 38 -9.54 -12.00 19.32
CA ALA A 38 -8.48 -11.41 18.54
C ALA A 38 -7.95 -12.49 17.59
N MET A 39 -8.07 -12.25 16.27
CA MET A 39 -7.63 -13.18 15.24
C MET A 39 -6.10 -13.26 15.24
N HIS A 40 -5.57 -14.41 15.64
CA HIS A 40 -4.15 -14.72 15.57
C HIS A 40 -3.64 -14.70 14.13
N GLU A 41 -2.41 -14.21 13.97
CA GLU A 41 -1.72 -13.94 12.70
C GLU A 41 -1.56 -15.16 11.76
N LYS A 42 -1.74 -16.40 12.25
CA LYS A 42 -1.34 -17.62 11.51
C LYS A 42 -2.47 -18.45 10.92
N GLU A 43 -3.72 -18.22 11.29
CA GLU A 43 -4.84 -18.95 10.71
C GLU A 43 -6.00 -18.00 10.52
N VAL A 44 -6.06 -17.43 9.32
CA VAL A 44 -7.34 -16.94 8.84
C VAL A 44 -7.66 -17.65 7.54
N VAL A 45 -8.23 -18.84 7.69
CA VAL A 45 -9.10 -19.40 6.68
C VAL A 45 -10.37 -18.55 6.71
N PHE A 46 -10.44 -17.57 5.81
CA PHE A 46 -11.62 -16.73 5.64
C PHE A 46 -12.65 -17.55 4.87
N ASP A 47 -13.71 -17.99 5.55
CA ASP A 47 -14.74 -18.87 4.99
C ASP A 47 -15.59 -18.24 3.86
N ASN A 48 -15.35 -16.96 3.53
CA ASN A 48 -15.94 -16.35 2.34
C ASN A 48 -15.00 -15.36 1.62
N PRO A 49 -14.09 -15.85 0.76
CA PRO A 49 -13.10 -15.05 0.03
C PRO A 49 -13.68 -14.17 -1.10
N SER A 50 -15.01 -14.01 -1.17
CA SER A 50 -15.72 -13.35 -2.27
C SER A 50 -16.16 -11.91 -1.98
N ARG A 51 -16.09 -11.41 -0.73
CA ARG A 51 -16.50 -10.03 -0.40
C ARG A 51 -15.45 -8.99 -0.82
N ALA A 52 -15.91 -7.97 -1.55
CA ALA A 52 -15.10 -6.87 -2.10
C ALA A 52 -14.26 -6.14 -1.04
N ASP A 53 -14.83 -5.86 0.14
CA ASP A 53 -14.19 -5.11 1.22
C ASP A 53 -12.90 -5.80 1.72
N PHE A 54 -12.93 -7.13 1.83
CA PHE A 54 -11.78 -7.94 2.25
C PHE A 54 -10.64 -7.86 1.25
N VAL A 55 -10.96 -7.89 -0.04
CA VAL A 55 -9.97 -7.77 -1.11
C VAL A 55 -9.30 -6.40 -1.06
N VAL A 56 -10.07 -5.34 -0.84
CA VAL A 56 -9.55 -3.98 -0.72
C VAL A 56 -8.61 -3.87 0.47
N VAL A 57 -9.05 -4.26 1.67
CA VAL A 57 -8.21 -4.18 2.88
C VAL A 57 -6.95 -5.03 2.75
N LYS A 58 -7.04 -6.27 2.22
CA LYS A 58 -5.84 -7.08 1.96
C LYS A 58 -4.88 -6.42 0.98
N THR A 59 -5.39 -5.73 -0.03
CA THR A 59 -4.58 -5.04 -1.03
C THR A 59 -3.89 -3.80 -0.43
N VAL A 60 -4.62 -3.01 0.37
CA VAL A 60 -4.06 -1.87 1.12
C VAL A 60 -2.94 -2.36 2.04
N MET A 61 -3.23 -3.37 2.88
CA MET A 61 -2.25 -3.93 3.82
C MET A 61 -1.04 -4.53 3.12
N SER A 62 -1.26 -5.18 1.96
CA SER A 62 -0.16 -5.72 1.16
C SER A 62 0.82 -4.63 0.74
N SER A 63 0.32 -3.44 0.38
CA SER A 63 1.18 -2.33 -0.02
C SER A 63 1.90 -1.68 1.17
N LEU A 64 1.23 -1.53 2.32
CA LEU A 64 1.76 -0.85 3.51
C LEU A 64 2.81 -1.69 4.25
N PHE A 65 2.68 -3.02 4.23
CA PHE A 65 3.64 -3.95 4.84
C PHE A 65 4.63 -4.56 3.84
N GLY A 66 4.77 -3.95 2.66
CA GLY A 66 5.71 -4.40 1.63
C GLY A 66 5.44 -5.80 1.04
N ARG A 67 4.26 -6.40 1.29
CA ARG A 67 3.84 -7.72 0.74
C ARG A 67 3.34 -7.58 -0.70
N TYR A 68 4.15 -6.95 -1.56
CA TYR A 68 3.75 -6.53 -2.90
C TYR A 68 3.32 -7.67 -3.83
N GLU A 69 3.86 -8.88 -3.66
CA GLU A 69 3.44 -10.04 -4.45
C GLU A 69 1.96 -10.40 -4.21
N GLN A 70 1.53 -10.37 -2.94
CA GLN A 70 0.14 -10.63 -2.59
C GLN A 70 -0.80 -9.58 -3.19
N GLY A 71 -0.45 -8.29 -3.06
CA GLY A 71 -1.23 -7.20 -3.63
C GLY A 71 -1.29 -7.24 -5.16
N ALA A 72 -0.17 -7.55 -5.82
CA ALA A 72 -0.10 -7.70 -7.27
C ALA A 72 -0.94 -8.88 -7.77
N ARG A 73 -0.93 -10.01 -7.04
CA ARG A 73 -1.77 -11.16 -7.34
C ARG A 73 -3.25 -10.81 -7.27
N LEU A 74 -3.68 -10.15 -6.19
CA LEU A 74 -5.06 -9.68 -6.02
C LEU A 74 -5.48 -8.72 -7.14
N ALA A 75 -4.60 -7.78 -7.51
CA ALA A 75 -4.85 -6.82 -8.60
C ALA A 75 -4.99 -7.48 -9.98
N ILE A 76 -4.31 -8.62 -10.21
CA ILE A 76 -4.44 -9.42 -11.44
C ILE A 76 -5.72 -10.26 -11.40
N GLU A 77 -5.96 -10.97 -10.31
CA GLU A 77 -7.08 -11.91 -10.17
C GLU A 77 -8.44 -11.22 -10.24
N LYS A 78 -8.55 -10.02 -9.64
CA LYS A 78 -9.79 -9.26 -9.53
C LYS A 78 -9.93 -8.18 -10.59
N GLY A 79 -9.08 -8.23 -11.63
CA GLY A 79 -8.91 -7.17 -12.63
C GLY A 79 -10.18 -6.71 -13.39
N ASP A 80 -10.02 -5.51 -13.97
CA ASP A 80 -10.78 -4.74 -14.98
C ASP A 80 -12.17 -4.24 -14.70
N GLN A 81 -13.04 -5.02 -14.08
CA GLN A 81 -14.43 -4.58 -13.92
C GLN A 81 -15.04 -4.98 -12.58
N GLN A 82 -14.34 -5.77 -11.77
CA GLN A 82 -14.87 -6.11 -10.44
C GLN A 82 -14.79 -4.93 -9.48
N TYR A 83 -13.82 -4.00 -9.63
CA TYR A 83 -13.79 -2.80 -8.79
C TYR A 83 -15.02 -1.91 -9.01
N LEU A 84 -15.53 -1.81 -10.25
CA LEU A 84 -16.77 -1.09 -10.58
C LEU A 84 -18.01 -1.77 -9.97
N LYS A 85 -17.90 -3.07 -9.66
CA LYS A 85 -18.95 -3.89 -9.06
C LYS A 85 -18.79 -4.01 -7.53
N MET A 86 -17.78 -3.34 -6.93
CA MET A 86 -17.58 -3.38 -5.47
C MET A 86 -18.73 -2.66 -4.76
N LYS A 87 -19.46 -3.42 -3.95
CA LYS A 87 -20.45 -2.86 -3.01
C LYS A 87 -19.67 -2.15 -1.90
N GLY A 88 -19.93 -0.86 -1.67
CA GLY A 88 -19.14 -0.01 -0.76
C GLY A 88 -18.85 1.39 -1.31
N GLY A 89 -19.03 1.60 -2.62
CA GLY A 89 -18.95 2.90 -3.27
C GLY A 89 -17.57 3.21 -3.88
N PRO A 90 -17.41 4.40 -4.50
CA PRO A 90 -16.23 4.74 -5.30
C PRO A 90 -14.90 4.67 -4.54
N ILE A 91 -14.90 4.91 -3.22
CA ILE A 91 -13.68 4.98 -2.41
C ILE A 91 -12.94 3.64 -2.32
N TYR A 92 -13.65 2.53 -2.11
CA TYR A 92 -13.04 1.19 -2.06
C TYR A 92 -12.38 0.82 -3.39
N ALA A 93 -13.04 1.22 -4.48
CA ALA A 93 -12.54 1.01 -5.82
C ALA A 93 -11.23 1.77 -6.06
N LEU A 94 -11.18 3.05 -5.65
CA LEU A 94 -9.98 3.88 -5.74
C LEU A 94 -8.83 3.33 -4.89
N LEU A 95 -9.10 2.91 -3.64
CA LEU A 95 -8.10 2.29 -2.77
C LEU A 95 -7.54 1.00 -3.38
N PHE A 96 -8.42 0.11 -3.85
CA PHE A 96 -7.98 -1.13 -4.50
C PHE A 96 -7.14 -0.87 -5.75
N MET A 97 -7.59 0.05 -6.62
CA MET A 97 -6.86 0.42 -7.83
C MET A 97 -5.48 1.02 -7.50
N PHE A 98 -5.41 1.97 -6.58
CA PHE A 98 -4.16 2.62 -6.21
C PHE A 98 -3.16 1.64 -5.60
N HIS A 99 -3.53 0.96 -4.51
CA HIS A 99 -2.62 0.06 -3.81
C HIS A 99 -2.26 -1.17 -4.65
N GLY A 100 -3.21 -1.68 -5.45
CA GLY A 100 -2.96 -2.76 -6.39
C GLY A 100 -1.99 -2.35 -7.50
N CYS A 101 -2.17 -1.17 -8.09
CA CYS A 101 -1.27 -0.61 -9.09
C CYS A 101 0.15 -0.39 -8.53
N LEU A 102 0.25 0.12 -7.29
CA LEU A 102 1.53 0.30 -6.61
C LEU A 102 2.25 -1.04 -6.41
N CYS A 103 1.55 -2.07 -5.92
CA CYS A 103 2.10 -3.42 -5.77
C CYS A 103 2.58 -3.99 -7.11
N LEU A 104 1.83 -3.78 -8.19
CA LEU A 104 2.22 -4.21 -9.54
C LEU A 104 3.48 -3.49 -10.02
N TYR A 105 3.62 -2.19 -9.78
CA TYR A 105 4.85 -1.47 -10.11
C TYR A 105 6.05 -1.97 -9.30
N ALA A 106 5.89 -2.15 -7.98
CA ALA A 106 6.92 -2.71 -7.12
C ALA A 106 7.37 -4.10 -7.62
N MET A 107 6.43 -5.00 -7.91
CA MET A 107 6.73 -6.32 -8.45
C MET A 107 7.32 -6.28 -9.87
N ALA A 108 6.97 -5.30 -10.70
CA ALA A 108 7.58 -5.14 -12.02
C ALA A 108 9.04 -4.66 -11.96
N ARG A 109 9.40 -3.94 -10.89
CA ARG A 109 10.78 -3.50 -10.64
C ARG A 109 11.68 -4.65 -10.17
N THR A 110 11.18 -5.51 -9.27
CA THR A 110 11.99 -6.59 -8.65
C THR A 110 11.93 -7.90 -9.43
N ASN A 111 10.80 -8.26 -10.02
CA ASN A 111 10.60 -9.56 -10.66
C ASN A 111 10.76 -9.48 -12.19
N LYS A 112 11.94 -9.86 -12.70
CA LYS A 112 12.26 -9.84 -14.13
C LYS A 112 11.39 -10.77 -14.98
N THR A 113 11.00 -11.94 -14.46
CA THR A 113 10.25 -12.96 -15.24
C THR A 113 8.80 -12.56 -15.45
N LYS A 114 8.16 -11.96 -14.44
CA LYS A 114 6.77 -11.50 -14.52
C LYS A 114 6.63 -10.00 -14.86
N LYS A 115 7.74 -9.29 -15.08
CA LYS A 115 7.79 -7.84 -15.35
C LYS A 115 6.79 -7.38 -16.39
N ARG A 116 6.72 -8.06 -17.54
CA ARG A 116 5.81 -7.67 -18.65
C ARG A 116 4.34 -7.73 -18.24
N LYS A 117 3.93 -8.80 -17.54
CA LYS A 117 2.56 -8.99 -17.06
C LYS A 117 2.19 -7.93 -16.03
N HIS A 118 3.02 -7.75 -15.01
CA HIS A 118 2.79 -6.74 -13.97
C HIS A 118 2.73 -5.32 -14.55
N MET A 119 3.66 -4.98 -15.44
CA MET A 119 3.70 -3.67 -16.08
C MET A 119 2.48 -3.39 -16.97
N ALA A 120 2.00 -4.39 -17.73
CA ALA A 120 0.82 -4.23 -18.57
C ALA A 120 -0.42 -3.92 -17.72
N GLN A 121 -0.62 -4.70 -16.64
CA GLN A 121 -1.70 -4.48 -15.68
C GLN A 121 -1.61 -3.11 -15.01
N ALA A 122 -0.42 -2.75 -14.50
CA ALA A 122 -0.20 -1.48 -13.82
C ALA A 122 -0.50 -0.29 -14.74
N LYS A 123 -0.02 -0.32 -15.99
CA LYS A 123 -0.28 0.75 -16.97
C LYS A 123 -1.77 0.94 -17.26
N ARG A 124 -2.56 -0.13 -17.25
CA ARG A 124 -4.01 -0.06 -17.46
C ARG A 124 -4.71 0.61 -16.28
N ILE A 125 -4.50 0.10 -15.07
CA ILE A 125 -5.09 0.66 -13.84
C ILE A 125 -4.67 2.12 -13.65
N HIS A 126 -3.38 2.42 -13.87
CA HIS A 126 -2.86 3.78 -13.79
C HIS A 126 -3.58 4.71 -14.79
N ARG A 127 -3.79 4.26 -16.04
CA ARG A 127 -4.53 5.06 -17.03
C ARG A 127 -5.96 5.36 -16.56
N GLU A 128 -6.64 4.41 -15.92
CA GLU A 128 -7.98 4.62 -15.37
C GLU A 128 -7.97 5.67 -14.25
N LEU A 129 -7.04 5.58 -13.30
CA LEU A 129 -6.84 6.61 -12.26
C LEU A 129 -6.53 7.99 -12.86
N THR A 130 -5.71 8.06 -13.90
CA THR A 130 -5.46 9.32 -14.63
C THR A 130 -6.73 9.85 -15.30
N ASN A 131 -7.60 8.98 -15.83
CA ASN A 131 -8.87 9.40 -16.40
C ASN A 131 -9.81 9.97 -15.33
N PHE A 132 -9.88 9.37 -14.14
CA PHE A 132 -10.62 9.95 -13.00
C PHE A 132 -10.11 11.35 -12.65
N LEU A 133 -8.80 11.55 -12.64
CA LEU A 133 -8.19 12.87 -12.40
C LEU A 133 -8.61 13.89 -13.48
N ARG A 134 -8.54 13.51 -14.76
CA ARG A 134 -8.95 14.36 -15.89
C ARG A 134 -10.43 14.72 -15.86
N ASN A 135 -11.26 13.83 -15.34
CA ASN A 135 -12.69 14.05 -15.11
C ASN A 135 -12.96 14.89 -13.84
N LYS A 136 -11.97 15.68 -13.40
CA LYS A 136 -12.04 16.61 -12.27
C LYS A 136 -12.32 15.94 -10.91
N ASN A 137 -11.88 14.71 -10.70
CA ASN A 137 -11.81 14.14 -9.36
C ASN A 137 -10.45 14.50 -8.73
N PRO A 138 -10.36 15.52 -7.85
CA PRO A 138 -9.10 15.90 -7.22
C PRO A 138 -8.61 14.84 -6.21
N ASN A 139 -9.49 13.96 -5.72
CA ASN A 139 -9.17 12.98 -4.67
C ASN A 139 -8.31 11.80 -5.15
N VAL A 140 -7.94 11.77 -6.43
CA VAL A 140 -6.99 10.77 -6.96
C VAL A 140 -5.65 11.38 -7.34
N LEU A 141 -5.48 12.69 -7.14
CA LEU A 141 -4.29 13.41 -7.58
C LEU A 141 -3.02 12.88 -6.90
N HIS A 142 -3.07 12.66 -5.59
CA HIS A 142 -1.94 12.15 -4.82
C HIS A 142 -1.59 10.70 -5.21
N TYR A 143 -2.59 9.86 -5.48
CA TYR A 143 -2.38 8.52 -6.05
C TYR A 143 -1.65 8.56 -7.39
N VAL A 144 -2.15 9.37 -8.33
CA VAL A 144 -1.56 9.50 -9.68
C VAL A 144 -0.14 10.06 -9.60
N SER A 145 0.14 11.01 -8.70
CA SER A 145 1.48 11.55 -8.50
C SER A 145 2.49 10.47 -8.11
N LEU A 146 2.17 9.62 -7.12
CA LEU A 146 3.08 8.53 -6.72
C LEU A 146 3.22 7.48 -7.83
N LEU A 147 2.13 7.11 -8.50
CA LEU A 147 2.18 6.14 -9.60
C LEU A 147 2.98 6.64 -10.81
N ASN A 148 3.02 7.96 -11.04
CA ASN A 148 3.89 8.57 -12.05
C ASN A 148 5.38 8.40 -11.70
N ALA A 149 5.75 8.60 -10.42
CA ALA A 149 7.11 8.38 -9.95
C ALA A 149 7.55 6.91 -10.13
N GLU A 150 6.71 5.95 -9.72
CA GLU A 150 6.98 4.53 -9.87
C GLU A 150 7.09 4.09 -11.34
N LYS A 151 6.23 4.63 -12.20
CA LYS A 151 6.30 4.39 -13.65
C LYS A 151 7.61 4.94 -14.24
N ALA A 152 8.05 6.12 -13.82
CA ALA A 152 9.30 6.72 -14.28
C ALA A 152 10.53 5.92 -13.79
N ALA A 153 10.51 5.47 -12.53
CA ALA A 153 11.51 4.58 -11.95
C ALA A 153 11.62 3.27 -12.75
N LEU A 154 10.49 2.62 -13.05
CA LEU A 154 10.45 1.38 -13.84
C LEU A 154 10.95 1.58 -15.28
N ALA A 155 10.70 2.76 -15.85
CA ALA A 155 11.15 3.15 -17.18
C ALA A 155 12.62 3.60 -17.23
N GLN A 156 13.34 3.55 -16.10
CA GLN A 156 14.75 3.96 -15.98
C GLN A 156 14.99 5.36 -16.56
N LYS A 157 14.10 6.29 -16.22
CA LYS A 157 14.31 7.71 -16.52
C LYS A 157 15.49 8.25 -15.73
N LYS A 158 16.01 9.43 -16.12
CA LYS A 158 17.14 10.07 -15.44
C LYS A 158 16.81 10.22 -13.96
N ASN A 159 17.78 9.94 -13.09
CA ASN A 159 17.58 9.93 -11.64
C ASN A 159 16.97 11.24 -11.14
N GLN A 160 17.43 12.39 -11.64
CA GLN A 160 16.88 13.71 -11.29
C GLN A 160 15.37 13.83 -11.56
N ASP A 161 14.89 13.33 -12.69
CA ASP A 161 13.46 13.37 -13.05
C ASP A 161 12.64 12.49 -12.10
N VAL A 162 13.16 11.30 -11.79
CA VAL A 162 12.49 10.35 -10.89
C VAL A 162 12.45 10.89 -9.46
N LYS A 163 13.58 11.42 -8.95
CA LYS A 163 13.66 12.07 -7.63
C LYS A 163 12.66 13.23 -7.52
N LYS A 164 12.55 14.06 -8.56
CA LYS A 164 11.57 15.16 -8.60
C LYS A 164 10.14 14.63 -8.49
N LEU A 165 9.77 13.61 -9.27
CA LEU A 165 8.42 13.04 -9.24
C LEU A 165 8.06 12.45 -7.86
N TYR A 166 8.99 11.79 -7.18
CA TYR A 166 8.75 11.31 -5.81
C TYR A 166 8.57 12.46 -4.84
N ASN A 167 9.42 13.49 -4.89
CA ASN A 167 9.30 14.68 -4.03
C ASN A 167 7.98 15.42 -4.26
N ASP A 168 7.54 15.54 -5.51
CA ASP A 168 6.23 16.10 -5.86
C ASP A 168 5.11 15.24 -5.26
N ALA A 169 5.18 13.90 -5.37
CA ALA A 169 4.18 13.01 -4.79
C ALA A 169 4.09 13.10 -3.24
N ILE A 170 5.25 13.19 -2.57
CA ILE A 170 5.33 13.37 -1.11
C ILE A 170 4.70 14.71 -0.71
N THR A 171 5.09 15.79 -1.40
CA THR A 171 4.61 17.14 -1.11
C THR A 171 3.10 17.26 -1.34
N MET A 172 2.61 16.72 -2.46
CA MET A 172 1.18 16.72 -2.80
C MET A 172 0.36 15.96 -1.77
N SER A 173 0.81 14.77 -1.37
CA SER A 173 0.12 13.96 -0.37
C SER A 173 0.10 14.65 0.99
N ALA A 174 1.25 15.19 1.42
CA ALA A 174 1.37 15.87 2.71
C ALA A 174 0.51 17.14 2.78
N ARG A 175 0.54 17.99 1.75
CA ARG A 175 -0.29 19.21 1.68
C ARG A 175 -1.78 18.91 1.57
N GLY A 176 -2.15 17.77 0.98
CA GLY A 176 -3.54 17.31 0.90
C GLY A 176 -4.09 16.68 2.19
N GLY A 177 -3.29 16.56 3.26
CA GLY A 177 -3.70 15.89 4.49
C GLY A 177 -3.62 14.36 4.45
N TYR A 178 -3.07 13.79 3.38
CA TYR A 178 -2.90 12.34 3.20
C TYR A 178 -1.59 11.87 3.84
N ALA A 179 -1.53 11.91 5.18
CA ALA A 179 -0.30 11.61 5.93
C ALA A 179 0.25 10.20 5.64
N HIS A 180 -0.62 9.21 5.57
CA HIS A 180 -0.26 7.81 5.27
C HIS A 180 0.24 7.62 3.83
N ASP A 181 -0.35 8.33 2.86
CA ASP A 181 0.11 8.29 1.46
C ASP A 181 1.44 9.03 1.28
N ALA A 182 1.67 10.12 2.03
CA ALA A 182 2.96 10.79 2.08
C ALA A 182 4.06 9.88 2.66
N ALA A 183 3.74 9.13 3.72
CA ALA A 183 4.64 8.15 4.32
C ALA A 183 4.95 7.01 3.33
N LEU A 184 3.93 6.48 2.67
CA LEU A 184 4.08 5.45 1.64
C LEU A 184 4.94 5.96 0.49
N ALA A 185 4.72 7.19 0.02
CA ALA A 185 5.54 7.79 -1.03
C ALA A 185 7.01 7.94 -0.61
N GLN A 186 7.29 8.28 0.65
CA GLN A 186 8.66 8.32 1.18
C GLN A 186 9.29 6.93 1.25
N GLU A 187 8.56 5.90 1.71
CA GLU A 187 9.07 4.52 1.71
C GLU A 187 9.42 4.05 0.30
N ARG A 188 8.52 4.28 -0.66
CA ARG A 188 8.72 3.90 -2.07
C ARG A 188 9.87 4.66 -2.72
N PHE A 189 10.07 5.92 -2.33
CA PHE A 189 11.21 6.70 -2.80
C PHE A 189 12.53 6.18 -2.22
N ALA A 190 12.60 5.89 -0.91
CA ALA A 190 13.76 5.26 -0.30
C ALA A 190 14.11 3.93 -0.97
N ASP A 191 13.11 3.09 -1.25
CA ASP A 191 13.29 1.83 -1.99
C ASP A 191 13.89 2.05 -3.40
N TYR A 192 13.50 3.13 -4.09
CA TYR A 192 14.13 3.52 -5.36
C TYR A 192 15.58 4.00 -5.18
N LEU A 193 15.83 4.82 -4.15
CA LEU A 193 17.15 5.37 -3.87
C LEU A 193 18.16 4.27 -3.53
N LEU A 194 17.77 3.27 -2.74
CA LEU A 194 18.62 2.13 -2.38
C LEU A 194 18.90 1.21 -3.57
N ASN A 195 17.86 0.82 -4.29
CA ASN A 195 17.97 -0.30 -5.25
C ASN A 195 18.29 0.14 -6.68
N ILE A 196 18.12 1.42 -7.00
CA ILE A 196 18.28 1.92 -8.38
C ILE A 196 19.19 3.15 -8.44
N ALA A 197 18.97 4.17 -7.58
CA ALA A 197 19.77 5.39 -7.65
C ALA A 197 21.14 5.27 -6.96
N GLY A 198 21.28 4.37 -5.99
CA GLY A 198 22.50 4.16 -5.20
C GLY A 198 22.79 5.27 -4.18
N ASP A 199 21.75 5.94 -3.66
CA ASP A 199 21.89 7.11 -2.77
C ASP A 199 21.45 6.78 -1.34
N LEU A 200 22.37 6.19 -0.56
CA LEU A 200 22.09 5.67 0.78
C LEU A 200 21.70 6.78 1.77
N GLN A 201 22.36 7.94 1.69
CA GLN A 201 22.12 9.05 2.60
C GLN A 201 20.72 9.64 2.39
N GLU A 202 20.33 9.91 1.14
CA GLU A 202 18.98 10.38 0.83
C GLU A 202 17.94 9.30 1.14
N ALA A 203 18.24 8.02 0.89
CA ALA A 203 17.35 6.92 1.27
C ALA A 203 17.06 6.90 2.77
N ARG A 204 18.10 7.01 3.62
CA ARG A 204 17.97 7.04 5.08
C ARG A 204 17.05 8.18 5.53
N TYR A 205 17.25 9.38 4.98
CA TYR A 205 16.39 10.54 5.25
C TYR A 205 14.91 10.25 4.94
N HIS A 206 14.61 9.61 3.81
CA HIS A 206 13.25 9.25 3.45
C HIS A 206 12.66 8.13 4.31
N ILE A 207 13.46 7.16 4.77
CA ILE A 207 13.02 6.11 5.69
C ILE A 207 12.64 6.73 7.04
N GLU A 208 13.51 7.59 7.61
CA GLU A 208 13.23 8.28 8.87
C GLU A 208 11.97 9.17 8.76
N GLY A 209 11.81 9.85 7.62
CA GLY A 209 10.59 10.62 7.33
C GLY A 209 9.33 9.75 7.28
N ALA A 210 9.39 8.59 6.62
CA ALA A 210 8.26 7.66 6.54
C ALA A 210 7.89 7.13 7.94
N ILE A 211 8.89 6.75 8.75
CA ILE A 211 8.71 6.32 10.13
C ILE A 211 8.02 7.42 10.94
N GLN A 212 8.52 8.65 10.91
CA GLN A 212 7.92 9.76 11.66
C GLN A 212 6.45 9.99 11.28
N ARG A 213 6.12 9.92 9.98
CA ARG A 213 4.75 10.09 9.50
C ARG A 213 3.83 8.96 9.93
N TYR A 214 4.31 7.70 9.87
CA TYR A 214 3.53 6.56 10.35
C TYR A 214 3.35 6.58 11.87
N THR A 215 4.36 7.00 12.63
CA THR A 215 4.25 7.23 14.08
C THR A 215 3.18 8.28 14.39
N ASN A 216 3.22 9.44 13.71
CA ASN A 216 2.22 10.49 13.90
C ASN A 216 0.81 10.04 13.50
N TRP A 217 0.69 9.11 12.55
CA TRP A 217 -0.58 8.52 12.15
C TRP A 217 -1.06 7.41 13.11
N GLY A 218 -0.22 6.94 14.04
CA GLY A 218 -0.53 5.87 14.99
C GLY A 218 -0.33 4.45 14.45
N ALA A 219 0.31 4.29 13.30
CA ALA A 219 0.53 2.99 12.66
C ALA A 219 1.82 2.30 13.14
N MET A 220 1.90 2.04 14.45
CA MET A 220 3.09 1.47 15.10
C MET A 220 3.51 0.09 14.57
N GLY A 221 2.58 -0.74 14.09
CA GLY A 221 2.92 -2.00 13.43
C GLY A 221 3.67 -1.82 12.12
N ILE A 222 3.38 -0.75 11.36
CA ILE A 222 4.16 -0.39 10.17
C ILE A 222 5.51 0.20 10.59
N VAL A 223 5.55 1.00 11.66
CA VAL A 223 6.81 1.55 12.19
C VAL A 223 7.78 0.44 12.59
N GLU A 224 7.31 -0.56 13.34
CA GLU A 224 8.10 -1.74 13.71
C GLU A 224 8.57 -2.50 12.45
N HIS A 225 7.67 -2.70 11.48
CA HIS A 225 8.02 -3.33 10.21
C HIS A 225 9.13 -2.58 9.47
N LEU A 226 9.08 -1.25 9.39
CA LEU A 226 10.08 -0.43 8.72
C LEU A 226 11.42 -0.44 9.45
N HIS A 227 11.41 -0.38 10.79
CA HIS A 227 12.64 -0.52 11.58
C HIS A 227 13.34 -1.85 11.32
N ASN A 228 12.58 -2.95 11.30
CA ASN A 228 13.14 -4.27 11.02
C ASN A 228 13.63 -4.38 9.57
N LYS A 229 12.87 -3.85 8.60
CA LYS A 229 13.19 -3.92 7.16
C LYS A 229 14.43 -3.11 6.79
N TYR A 230 14.64 -1.96 7.42
CA TYR A 230 15.71 -1.02 7.09
C TYR A 230 16.74 -0.86 8.22
N GLN A 231 16.86 -1.86 9.10
CA GLN A 231 17.73 -1.80 10.26
C GLN A 231 19.16 -1.38 9.89
N ASP A 232 19.76 -2.04 8.89
CA ASP A 232 21.13 -1.79 8.45
C ASP A 232 21.34 -0.36 7.95
N VAL A 233 20.36 0.17 7.21
CA VAL A 233 20.38 1.54 6.67
C VAL A 233 20.24 2.57 7.80
N LEU A 234 19.43 2.27 8.80
CA LEU A 234 19.16 3.19 9.92
C LEU A 234 20.30 3.24 10.92
N THR A 235 20.95 2.11 11.22
CA THR A 235 22.08 2.04 12.16
C THR A 235 23.41 2.44 11.54
N GLY A 236 23.47 2.64 10.21
CA GLY A 236 24.72 2.92 9.50
C GLY A 236 25.65 1.71 9.43
N SER A 237 25.10 0.51 9.67
CA SER A 237 25.82 -0.75 9.59
C SER A 237 25.89 -1.20 8.14
N SER A 238 26.67 -0.52 7.30
CA SER A 238 27.05 -1.10 6.02
C SER A 238 27.97 -2.28 6.34
N THR A 239 27.49 -3.50 6.12
CA THR A 239 28.41 -4.63 5.89
C THR A 239 29.21 -4.29 4.63
N ASP A 240 30.49 -3.99 4.84
CA ASP A 240 31.54 -4.04 3.82
C ASP A 240 31.54 -5.39 3.08
#